data_AF-A0A143WZ20-F1
#
_entry.id   AF-A0A143WZ20-F1
#
_cell.length_a   1.000
_cell.length_b   1.000
_cell.length_c   1.000
_cell.angle_alpha   90.00
_cell.angle_beta   90.00
_cell.angle_gamma   90.00
#
_symmetry.space_group_name_H-M   'P 1'
#
loop_
_entity.id
_entity.type
_entity.pdbx_description
1 polymer ?
#
loop_
_entity_poly.entity_id
_entity_poly.type
_entity_poly.pdbx_seq_one_letter_code
_entity_poly.pdbx_strand_id
1 'polypeptide(L)'
;MKDNAHLMQQDFLRFFNLEDKDIRSLAIHHENDEVHLSVELNPSTQHCPSCMTPTSRIHGYHLKKIKHSILNDIPCVIDYRARRYLCPRCRKTFYEPNPFTMPDSRISMMTVYNVLKDLKNPHETFTTAARRHFISTTTAQSIFDKYVHISRRTLPRIICIDEVYAYHSSKGDYVCVLLDYDSRNIIDLLPSRKKDHLINYFSFIPRSERLKVQFVCFDMWETYRIVARQMFLNAKLIIDKFHVYQELYRRVDRIRCHVMNQYSSKLKVLKKKKENNTITRQELVELNEVDVHYYVLKKFNWLLFWKDKKIKKGETSKTELLNPNQSKRYNHKLKGYYNYDDLLRMMTSYDPILEEAVNLKDALDYFYTHCTYHTADEKLNELIRLFSSSSIKELCEFSSTLNHWHREIVNSFITVLTVIDKNNKERHLRIHNAFIESRNKAIKHLKHNSNGYLNWERFRNRVLFSLNNDTTFYLYPPVDRKGDVTYVIEPADKDIHRPGLDHSRDPETE
;
A
#
# COMPACT_ATOMS: atom_id res chain seq x y z
N MET A 1 -11.10 43.18 15.37
CA MET A 1 -9.68 42.95 15.77
C MET A 1 -9.53 42.60 17.25
N LYS A 2 -10.19 43.30 18.20
CA LYS A 2 -10.11 42.97 19.64
C LYS A 2 -10.69 41.58 19.99
N ASP A 3 -11.78 41.17 19.34
CA ASP A 3 -12.39 39.85 19.61
C ASP A 3 -11.52 38.66 19.15
N ASN A 4 -10.79 38.81 18.03
CA ASN A 4 -9.84 37.80 17.56
C ASN A 4 -8.61 37.67 18.47
N ALA A 5 -8.10 38.78 19.02
CA ALA A 5 -6.96 38.76 19.93
C ALA A 5 -7.30 38.09 21.27
N HIS A 6 -8.51 38.32 21.78
CA HIS A 6 -8.98 37.67 23.02
C HIS A 6 -9.19 36.17 22.83
N LEU A 7 -9.76 35.75 21.70
CA LEU A 7 -9.94 34.33 21.35
C LEU A 7 -8.57 33.63 21.25
N MET A 8 -7.60 34.25 20.57
CA MET A 8 -6.24 33.72 20.43
C MET A 8 -5.52 33.57 21.77
N GLN A 9 -5.70 34.50 22.71
CA GLN A 9 -5.13 34.42 24.05
C GLN A 9 -5.71 33.24 24.85
N GLN A 10 -7.03 33.02 24.79
CA GLN A 10 -7.67 31.90 25.47
C GLN A 10 -7.26 30.54 24.86
N ASP A 11 -7.15 30.46 23.54
CA ASP A 11 -6.72 29.25 22.84
C ASP A 11 -5.25 28.91 23.12
N PHE A 12 -4.38 29.93 23.19
CA PHE A 12 -2.97 29.76 23.58
C PHE A 12 -2.81 29.18 24.98
N LEU A 13 -3.51 29.75 25.96
CA LEU A 13 -3.50 29.30 27.36
C LEU A 13 -3.97 27.84 27.50
N ARG A 14 -5.14 27.53 26.90
CA ARG A 14 -5.71 26.18 26.92
C ARG A 14 -4.78 25.14 26.31
N PHE A 15 -4.10 25.49 25.22
CA PHE A 15 -3.23 24.55 24.54
C PHE A 15 -2.01 24.13 25.36
N PHE A 16 -1.40 25.06 26.07
CA PHE A 16 -0.24 24.78 26.92
C PHE A 16 -0.62 24.39 28.36
N ASN A 17 -1.92 24.19 28.62
CA ASN A 17 -2.45 23.91 29.96
C ASN A 17 -2.00 24.95 31.00
N LEU A 18 -2.03 26.23 30.60
CA LEU A 18 -1.73 27.38 31.43
C LEU A 18 -3.03 28.08 31.80
N GLU A 19 -3.09 28.61 33.03
CA GLU A 19 -4.17 29.49 33.48
C GLU A 19 -3.70 30.96 33.44
N ASP A 20 -4.64 31.92 33.47
CA ASP A 20 -4.29 33.36 33.52
C ASP A 20 -3.39 33.70 34.72
N LYS A 21 -3.53 32.96 35.84
CA LYS A 21 -2.68 33.09 37.03
C LYS A 21 -1.22 32.71 36.80
N ASP A 22 -0.92 31.94 35.75
CA ASP A 22 0.44 31.49 35.42
C ASP A 22 1.19 32.50 34.55
N ILE A 23 0.48 33.45 33.94
CA ILE A 23 1.04 34.47 33.05
C ILE A 23 1.24 35.79 33.80
N ARG A 24 2.44 36.36 33.66
CA ARG A 24 2.75 37.73 34.12
C ARG A 24 2.41 38.75 33.05
N SER A 25 2.77 38.47 31.80
CA SER A 25 2.43 39.32 30.66
C SER A 25 2.32 38.49 29.38
N LEU A 26 1.27 38.76 28.61
CA LEU A 26 1.09 38.27 27.25
C LEU A 26 0.79 39.46 26.35
N ALA A 27 1.56 39.63 25.27
CA ALA A 27 1.33 40.67 24.28
C ALA A 27 1.43 40.09 22.86
N ILE A 28 0.50 40.48 22.00
CA ILE A 28 0.48 40.09 20.59
C ILE A 28 0.90 41.31 19.77
N HIS A 29 1.90 41.16 18.93
CA HIS A 29 2.34 42.18 18.00
C HIS A 29 2.61 41.59 16.62
N HIS A 30 2.55 42.44 15.59
CA HIS A 30 2.78 42.07 14.21
C HIS A 30 4.08 42.72 13.74
N GLU A 31 5.00 41.92 13.20
CA GLU A 31 6.27 42.38 12.67
C GLU A 31 6.55 41.64 11.35
N ASN A 32 6.80 42.35 10.24
CA ASN A 32 7.16 41.75 8.94
C ASN A 32 6.26 40.58 8.48
N ASP A 33 4.93 40.76 8.56
CA ASP A 33 3.90 39.73 8.26
C ASP A 33 3.94 38.48 9.16
N GLU A 34 4.70 38.52 10.27
CA GLU A 34 4.79 37.51 11.32
C GLU A 34 4.06 37.97 12.60
N VAL A 35 3.37 37.04 13.26
CA VAL A 35 2.66 37.28 14.51
C VAL A 35 3.52 36.84 15.69
N HIS A 36 3.89 37.78 16.53
CA HIS A 36 4.73 37.54 17.70
C HIS A 36 3.90 37.54 18.99
N LEU A 37 3.97 36.44 19.72
CA LEU A 37 3.38 36.24 21.05
C LEU A 37 4.47 36.41 22.10
N SER A 38 4.60 37.60 22.66
CA SER A 38 5.52 37.89 23.78
C SER A 38 4.93 37.34 25.08
N VAL A 39 5.62 36.39 25.69
CA VAL A 39 5.13 35.69 26.91
C VAL A 39 6.16 35.80 28.03
N GLU A 40 5.69 36.19 29.21
CA GLU A 40 6.40 36.07 30.48
C GLU A 40 5.49 35.36 31.48
N LEU A 41 5.95 34.26 32.08
CA LEU A 41 5.20 33.54 33.11
C LEU A 41 5.29 34.30 34.46
N ASN A 42 4.60 33.82 35.50
CA ASN A 42 4.75 34.31 36.88
C ASN A 42 5.94 33.65 37.61
N PRO A 43 6.65 34.38 38.50
CA PRO A 43 7.79 33.85 39.22
C PRO A 43 7.38 32.80 40.24
N SER A 44 8.05 31.65 40.19
CA SER A 44 7.86 30.55 41.13
C SER A 44 9.19 30.05 41.68
N THR A 45 9.16 29.42 42.84
CA THR A 45 10.33 28.76 43.44
C THR A 45 10.69 27.52 42.64
N GLN A 46 11.95 27.41 42.22
CA GLN A 46 12.44 26.31 41.38
C GLN A 46 13.47 25.47 42.12
N HIS A 47 13.52 24.16 41.83
CA HIS A 47 14.51 23.26 42.43
C HIS A 47 15.72 23.10 41.51
N CYS A 48 16.93 23.20 42.07
CA CYS A 48 18.15 23.04 41.29
C CYS A 48 18.28 21.63 40.71
N PRO A 49 18.42 21.45 39.38
CA PRO A 49 18.54 20.12 38.76
C PRO A 49 19.75 19.29 39.22
N SER A 50 20.78 19.92 39.78
CA SER A 50 21.99 19.21 40.24
C SER A 50 22.01 18.85 41.72
N CYS A 51 21.31 19.59 42.59
CA CYS A 51 21.39 19.40 44.05
C CYS A 51 20.06 19.56 44.77
N MET A 52 18.97 19.70 44.02
CA MET A 52 17.58 19.82 44.48
C MET A 52 17.30 20.95 45.47
N THR A 53 18.25 21.86 45.70
CA THR A 53 18.04 23.00 46.61
C THR A 53 17.06 24.00 45.96
N PRO A 54 16.00 24.43 46.67
CA PRO A 54 15.05 25.41 46.16
C PRO A 54 15.70 26.79 46.02
N THR A 55 15.30 27.54 45.00
CA THR A 55 15.75 28.91 44.77
C THR A 55 14.67 29.74 44.08
N SER A 56 14.55 30.98 44.54
CA SER A 56 13.78 32.03 43.86
C SER A 56 14.70 33.14 43.32
N ARG A 57 16.02 32.93 43.40
CA ARG A 57 17.02 33.91 42.98
C ARG A 57 17.18 33.88 41.47
N ILE A 58 16.63 34.91 40.82
CA ILE A 58 16.80 35.16 39.39
C ILE A 58 18.19 35.74 39.15
N HIS A 59 18.92 35.15 38.21
CA HIS A 59 20.24 35.58 37.78
C HIS A 59 20.20 36.34 36.46
N GLY A 60 19.23 36.05 35.60
CA GLY A 60 19.06 36.76 34.34
C GLY A 60 17.86 36.24 33.56
N TYR A 61 17.64 36.85 32.40
CA TYR A 61 16.59 36.49 31.46
C TYR A 61 17.22 36.13 30.12
N HIS A 62 16.57 35.24 29.38
CA HIS A 62 16.94 34.90 28.02
C HIS A 62 15.69 34.82 27.16
N LEU A 63 15.66 35.55 26.04
CA LEU A 63 14.56 35.51 25.09
C LEU A 63 14.67 34.25 24.23
N LYS A 64 13.70 33.35 24.32
CA LYS A 64 13.60 32.14 23.50
C LYS A 64 12.55 32.36 22.42
N LYS A 65 12.99 32.43 21.16
CA LYS A 65 12.09 32.44 19.99
C LYS A 65 11.66 31.02 19.65
N ILE A 66 10.36 30.75 19.67
CA ILE A 66 9.77 29.43 19.47
C ILE A 66 8.79 29.50 18.30
N LYS A 67 8.97 28.68 17.26
CA LYS A 67 8.01 28.60 16.16
C LYS A 67 6.70 27.97 16.62
N HIS A 68 5.59 28.63 16.30
CA HIS A 68 4.25 28.24 16.73
C HIS A 68 3.27 28.31 15.56
N SER A 69 2.37 27.33 15.47
CA SER A 69 1.45 27.18 14.33
C SER A 69 0.01 27.20 14.82
N ILE A 70 -0.38 28.27 15.50
CA ILE A 70 -1.77 28.47 15.94
C ILE A 70 -2.63 29.07 14.84
N LEU A 71 -2.03 29.93 14.01
CA LEU A 71 -2.64 30.47 12.81
C LEU A 71 -2.16 29.65 11.62
N ASN A 72 -3.10 29.01 10.93
CA ASN A 72 -2.78 28.37 9.66
C ASN A 72 -2.42 29.48 8.64
N ASP A 73 -1.36 29.24 7.87
CA ASP A 73 -0.91 30.11 6.77
C ASP A 73 -0.40 31.51 7.15
N ILE A 74 -0.20 31.80 8.45
CA ILE A 74 0.49 33.01 8.94
C ILE A 74 1.64 32.59 9.87
N PRO A 75 2.88 33.06 9.64
CA PRO A 75 3.99 32.72 10.51
C PRO A 75 3.75 33.27 11.91
N CYS A 76 3.99 32.45 12.94
CA CYS A 76 3.81 32.85 14.32
C CYS A 76 4.98 32.35 15.19
N VAL A 77 5.45 33.24 16.06
CA VAL A 77 6.57 33.00 16.97
C VAL A 77 6.16 33.36 18.38
N ILE A 78 6.46 32.48 19.33
CA ILE A 78 6.38 32.77 20.75
C ILE A 78 7.74 33.30 21.19
N ASP A 79 7.75 34.55 21.63
CA ASP A 79 8.90 35.22 22.24
C ASP A 79 8.83 35.01 23.76
N TYR A 80 9.36 33.87 24.20
CA TYR A 80 9.31 33.48 25.62
C TYR A 80 10.50 34.07 26.39
N ARG A 81 10.21 34.98 27.31
CA ARG A 81 11.21 35.58 28.20
C ARG A 81 11.52 34.67 29.38
N ALA A 82 12.35 33.66 29.14
CA ALA A 82 12.70 32.64 30.13
C ALA A 82 13.65 33.16 31.22
N ARG A 83 13.35 32.87 32.48
CA ARG A 83 14.21 33.16 33.64
C ARG A 83 15.29 32.12 33.82
N ARG A 84 16.50 32.59 34.13
CA ARG A 84 17.64 31.79 34.57
C ARG A 84 17.83 31.98 36.07
N TYR A 85 17.71 30.90 36.82
CA TYR A 85 17.87 30.87 38.28
C TYR A 85 19.32 30.55 38.67
N LEU A 86 19.76 31.05 39.82
CA LEU A 86 21.04 30.70 40.45
C LEU A 86 20.80 29.87 41.71
N CYS A 87 21.40 28.69 41.76
CA CYS A 87 21.35 27.87 42.97
C CYS A 87 22.19 28.52 44.10
N PRO A 88 21.65 28.72 45.31
CA PRO A 88 22.41 29.29 46.42
C PRO A 88 23.50 28.33 46.95
N ARG A 89 23.29 27.01 46.81
CA ARG A 89 24.22 25.98 47.30
C ARG A 89 25.34 25.67 46.32
N CYS A 90 25.02 25.17 45.12
CA CYS A 90 26.04 24.72 44.16
C CYS A 90 26.45 25.79 43.13
N ARG A 91 25.87 27.00 43.20
CA ARG A 91 26.13 28.14 42.29
C ARG A 91 25.90 27.88 40.80
N LYS A 92 25.36 26.72 40.41
CA LYS A 92 24.97 26.44 39.02
C LYS A 92 23.76 27.29 38.62
N THR A 93 23.74 27.68 37.35
CA THR A 93 22.59 28.35 36.73
C THR A 93 21.75 27.37 35.92
N PHE A 94 20.44 27.57 35.90
CA PHE A 94 19.51 26.73 35.15
C PHE A 94 18.28 27.53 34.74
N TYR A 95 17.62 27.14 33.65
CA TYR A 95 16.38 27.77 33.20
C TYR A 95 15.19 27.23 33.97
N GLU A 96 14.15 28.06 34.08
CA GLU A 96 12.83 27.57 34.48
C GLU A 96 12.28 26.53 33.50
N PRO A 97 11.36 25.65 33.95
CA PRO A 97 10.65 24.74 33.09
C PRO A 97 9.96 25.48 31.93
N ASN A 98 10.16 24.99 30.71
CA ASN A 98 9.52 25.55 29.52
C ASN A 98 8.28 24.72 29.16
N PRO A 99 7.05 25.24 29.33
CA PRO A 99 5.83 24.50 28.96
C PRO A 99 5.58 24.47 27.44
N PHE A 100 6.25 25.32 26.66
CA PHE A 100 5.95 25.53 25.24
C PHE A 100 6.62 24.52 24.30
N THR A 101 7.81 24.04 24.67
CA THR A 101 8.63 23.13 23.84
C THR A 101 9.11 21.93 24.65
N MET A 102 9.39 20.83 23.94
CA MET A 102 10.26 19.79 24.51
C MET A 102 11.67 20.34 24.79
N PRO A 103 12.44 19.69 25.69
CA PRO A 103 13.86 19.98 25.87
C PRO A 103 14.60 20.02 24.52
N ASP A 104 15.46 21.03 24.35
CA ASP A 104 16.28 21.30 23.16
C ASP A 104 15.53 21.58 21.84
N SER A 105 14.20 21.71 21.87
CA SER A 105 13.39 22.10 20.70
C SER A 105 13.14 23.62 20.67
N ARG A 106 13.14 24.20 19.47
CA ARG A 106 12.66 25.58 19.20
C ARG A 106 11.26 25.61 18.57
N ILE A 107 10.55 24.49 18.65
CA ILE A 107 9.26 24.28 18.01
C ILE A 107 8.24 23.94 19.09
N SER A 108 7.11 24.62 19.02
CA SER A 108 6.02 24.42 19.95
C SER A 108 5.38 23.03 19.81
N MET A 109 4.80 22.53 20.91
CA MET A 109 4.07 21.26 20.89
C MET A 109 2.87 21.29 19.91
N MET A 110 2.25 22.46 19.70
CA MET A 110 1.17 22.65 18.73
C MET A 110 1.64 22.39 17.31
N THR A 111 2.77 22.98 16.94
CA THR A 111 3.35 22.79 15.61
C THR A 111 3.69 21.32 15.38
N VAL A 112 4.23 20.62 16.39
CA VAL A 112 4.46 19.17 16.31
C VAL A 112 3.15 18.43 16.04
N TYR A 113 2.10 18.68 16.84
CA TYR A 113 0.79 18.06 16.66
C TYR A 113 0.20 18.31 15.28
N ASN A 114 0.19 19.56 14.80
CA ASN A 114 -0.38 19.93 13.51
C ASN A 114 0.39 19.32 12.33
N VAL A 115 1.72 19.28 12.40
CA VAL A 115 2.55 18.60 11.39
C VAL A 115 2.21 17.11 11.32
N LEU A 116 2.11 16.43 12.46
CA LEU A 116 1.79 15.00 12.49
C LEU A 116 0.34 14.73 12.04
N LYS A 117 -0.61 15.60 12.42
CA LYS A 117 -2.00 15.55 11.96
C LYS A 117 -2.10 15.70 10.44
N ASP A 118 -1.37 16.63 9.85
CA ASP A 118 -1.31 16.81 8.39
C ASP A 118 -0.75 15.56 7.71
N LEU A 119 0.36 15.03 8.23
CA LEU A 119 1.03 13.83 7.72
C LEU A 119 0.20 12.55 7.91
N LYS A 120 -0.91 12.58 8.65
CA LYS A 120 -1.86 11.45 8.73
C LYS A 120 -2.55 11.24 7.39
N ASN A 121 -2.78 12.30 6.62
CA ASN A 121 -3.34 12.19 5.28
C ASN A 121 -2.32 11.56 4.31
N PRO A 122 -2.64 10.47 3.59
CA PRO A 122 -1.70 9.84 2.64
C PRO A 122 -1.30 10.73 1.46
N HIS A 123 -2.07 11.77 1.14
CA HIS A 123 -1.77 12.69 0.05
C HIS A 123 -0.81 13.82 0.44
N GLU A 124 -0.63 14.05 1.74
CA GLU A 124 0.19 15.13 2.26
C GLU A 124 1.69 14.77 2.24
N THR A 125 2.53 15.70 1.78
CA THR A 125 3.99 15.50 1.73
C THR A 125 4.68 16.20 2.90
N PHE A 126 5.90 15.78 3.23
CA PHE A 126 6.71 16.50 4.22
C PHE A 126 6.95 17.96 3.83
N THR A 127 7.13 18.24 2.54
CA THR A 127 7.37 19.59 2.03
C THR A 127 6.14 20.47 2.18
N THR A 128 4.95 19.96 1.86
CA THR A 128 3.70 20.71 1.98
C THR A 128 3.33 20.96 3.44
N ALA A 129 3.49 19.96 4.31
CA ALA A 129 3.28 20.12 5.75
C ALA A 129 4.29 21.11 6.36
N ALA A 130 5.56 21.02 5.98
CA ALA A 130 6.59 21.95 6.46
C ALA A 130 6.30 23.40 6.05
N ARG A 131 5.88 23.62 4.78
CA ARG A 131 5.51 24.93 4.25
C ARG A 131 4.32 25.54 4.99
N ARG A 132 3.27 24.74 5.26
CA ARG A 132 2.07 25.20 5.99
C ARG A 132 2.38 25.68 7.40
N HIS A 133 3.38 25.08 8.03
CA HIS A 133 3.78 25.37 9.42
C HIS A 133 5.07 26.21 9.53
N PHE A 134 5.55 26.80 8.43
CA PHE A 134 6.73 27.67 8.39
C PHE A 134 8.01 27.04 8.98
N ILE A 135 8.18 25.74 8.78
CA ILE A 135 9.38 24.97 9.18
C ILE A 135 10.09 24.41 7.95
N SER A 136 11.31 23.92 8.12
CA SER A 136 12.03 23.24 7.04
C SER A 136 11.52 21.80 6.84
N THR A 137 11.65 21.26 5.64
CA THR A 137 11.27 19.86 5.35
C THR A 137 12.04 18.86 6.23
N THR A 138 13.31 19.12 6.51
CA THR A 138 14.14 18.26 7.39
C THR A 138 13.64 18.31 8.84
N THR A 139 13.17 19.47 9.29
CA THR A 139 12.51 19.62 10.60
C THR A 139 11.22 18.80 10.66
N ALA A 140 10.35 18.88 9.65
CA ALA A 140 9.11 18.08 9.61
C ALA A 140 9.39 16.57 9.59
N GLN A 141 10.44 16.15 8.86
CA GLN A 141 10.91 14.76 8.86
C GLN A 141 11.43 14.34 10.25
N SER A 142 12.24 15.17 10.90
CA SER A 142 12.75 14.89 12.25
C SER A 142 11.64 14.82 13.29
N ILE A 143 10.61 15.68 13.19
CA ILE A 143 9.40 15.59 14.00
C ILE A 143 8.76 14.21 13.80
N PHE A 144 8.50 13.80 12.57
CA PHE A 144 7.88 12.51 12.29
C PHE A 144 8.71 11.34 12.82
N ASP A 145 10.01 11.32 12.54
CA ASP A 145 10.92 10.24 12.97
C ASP A 145 11.02 10.14 14.50
N LYS A 146 10.79 11.23 15.24
CA LYS A 146 10.86 11.27 16.71
C LYS A 146 9.57 10.85 17.41
N TYR A 147 8.41 11.11 16.81
CA TYR A 147 7.11 10.92 17.48
C TYR A 147 6.27 9.80 16.86
N VAL A 148 6.61 9.30 15.68
CA VAL A 148 5.85 8.25 14.99
C VAL A 148 6.68 6.97 14.95
N HIS A 149 6.46 6.13 15.95
CA HIS A 149 7.01 4.78 16.05
C HIS A 149 5.85 3.78 16.03
N ILE A 150 5.77 2.96 14.97
CA ILE A 150 4.68 2.02 14.80
C ILE A 150 5.22 0.60 14.83
N SER A 151 4.88 -0.11 15.89
CA SER A 151 5.18 -1.54 16.05
C SER A 151 4.34 -2.36 15.08
N ARG A 152 4.86 -3.53 14.71
CA ARG A 152 4.14 -4.54 13.92
C ARG A 152 2.84 -4.92 14.64
N ARG A 153 1.75 -5.14 13.89
CA ARG A 153 0.51 -5.69 14.45
C ARG A 153 0.60 -7.19 14.69
N THR A 154 -0.17 -7.69 15.65
CA THR A 154 -0.37 -9.14 15.82
C THR A 154 -0.94 -9.78 14.56
N LEU A 155 -0.50 -10.98 14.21
CA LEU A 155 -0.98 -11.73 13.06
C LEU A 155 -2.47 -12.09 13.23
N PRO A 156 -3.31 -11.78 12.23
CA PRO A 156 -4.73 -12.09 12.24
C PRO A 156 -5.00 -13.54 11.79
N ARG A 157 -6.27 -13.95 11.78
CA ARG A 157 -6.65 -15.27 11.25
C ARG A 157 -6.46 -15.36 9.72
N ILE A 158 -6.58 -14.25 8.97
CA ILE A 158 -6.42 -14.19 7.51
C ILE A 158 -5.38 -13.14 7.14
N ILE A 159 -4.29 -13.59 6.50
CA ILE A 159 -3.21 -12.72 6.02
C ILE A 159 -3.28 -12.63 4.49
N CYS A 160 -3.21 -11.42 3.95
CA CYS A 160 -2.91 -11.18 2.54
C CYS A 160 -1.45 -10.74 2.39
N ILE A 161 -0.74 -11.36 1.45
CA ILE A 161 0.66 -11.04 1.11
C ILE A 161 0.70 -10.64 -0.36
N ASP A 162 1.31 -9.50 -0.64
CA ASP A 162 1.56 -9.00 -1.99
C ASP A 162 2.77 -8.06 -1.97
N GLU A 163 3.26 -7.65 -3.14
CA GLU A 163 4.35 -6.70 -3.28
C GLU A 163 3.93 -5.39 -3.94
N VAL A 164 4.68 -4.35 -3.61
CA VAL A 164 4.56 -3.05 -4.25
C VAL A 164 5.93 -2.51 -4.61
N TYR A 165 6.07 -2.02 -5.85
CA TYR A 165 7.25 -1.31 -6.31
C TYR A 165 7.31 0.10 -5.68
N ALA A 166 7.70 0.18 -4.41
CA ALA A 166 7.56 1.39 -3.62
C ALA A 166 8.85 1.96 -3.04
N TYR A 167 9.95 1.22 -3.02
CA TYR A 167 11.15 1.67 -2.33
C TYR A 167 12.40 1.14 -3.01
N HIS A 168 13.23 2.02 -3.60
CA HIS A 168 14.49 1.61 -4.20
C HIS A 168 15.53 1.47 -3.10
N SER A 169 16.09 0.27 -2.96
CA SER A 169 17.16 0.00 -2.00
C SER A 169 18.19 -0.94 -2.60
N SER A 170 19.38 -1.01 -2.00
CA SER A 170 20.39 -2.02 -2.33
C SER A 170 19.88 -3.47 -2.15
N LYS A 171 18.77 -3.67 -1.41
CA LYS A 171 18.15 -4.97 -1.14
C LYS A 171 17.02 -5.32 -2.13
N GLY A 172 16.66 -4.40 -3.04
CA GLY A 172 15.64 -4.54 -4.07
C GLY A 172 14.61 -3.41 -4.05
N ASP A 173 13.76 -3.37 -5.09
CA ASP A 173 12.76 -2.30 -5.29
C ASP A 173 11.34 -2.67 -4.83
N TYR A 174 11.15 -3.94 -4.48
CA TYR A 174 9.88 -4.51 -4.08
C TYR A 174 9.75 -4.58 -2.58
N VAL A 175 8.72 -3.92 -2.07
CA VAL A 175 8.31 -3.93 -0.68
C VAL A 175 7.22 -4.99 -0.52
N CYS A 176 7.42 -5.93 0.40
CA CYS A 176 6.39 -6.91 0.73
C CYS A 176 5.42 -6.27 1.74
N VAL A 177 4.12 -6.36 1.46
CA VAL A 177 3.05 -5.81 2.28
C VAL A 177 2.29 -6.96 2.91
N LEU A 178 2.11 -6.89 4.23
CA LEU A 178 1.30 -7.83 4.99
C LEU A 178 0.01 -7.11 5.41
N LEU A 179 -1.13 -7.62 4.98
CA LEU A 179 -2.44 -7.04 5.26
C LEU A 179 -3.29 -8.00 6.07
N ASP A 180 -3.98 -7.48 7.08
CA ASP A 180 -5.09 -8.17 7.73
C ASP A 180 -6.35 -8.04 6.87
N TYR A 181 -6.86 -9.18 6.41
CA TYR A 181 -8.04 -9.22 5.55
C TYR A 181 -9.31 -8.70 6.27
N ASP A 182 -9.45 -8.99 7.56
CA ASP A 182 -10.66 -8.66 8.32
C ASP A 182 -10.70 -7.17 8.67
N SER A 183 -9.64 -6.65 9.31
CA SER A 183 -9.58 -5.23 9.68
C SER A 183 -9.22 -4.30 8.53
N ARG A 184 -8.70 -4.84 7.42
CA ARG A 184 -8.16 -4.09 6.26
C ARG A 184 -6.99 -3.17 6.62
N ASN A 185 -6.38 -3.38 7.79
CA ASN A 185 -5.18 -2.67 8.23
C ASN A 185 -3.93 -3.42 7.78
N ILE A 186 -2.88 -2.66 7.50
CA ILE A 186 -1.56 -3.20 7.21
C ILE A 186 -0.95 -3.68 8.52
N ILE A 187 -0.57 -4.96 8.54
CA ILE A 187 0.14 -5.61 9.64
C ILE A 187 1.56 -5.05 9.70
N ASP A 188 2.23 -5.08 8.54
CA ASP A 188 3.60 -4.59 8.39
C ASP A 188 3.99 -4.38 6.91
N LEU A 189 5.10 -3.67 6.69
CA LEU A 189 5.83 -3.61 5.44
C LEU A 189 7.24 -4.14 5.65
N LEU A 190 7.73 -4.92 4.69
CA LEU A 190 9.07 -5.51 4.72
C LEU A 190 9.91 -5.01 3.54
N PRO A 191 11.19 -4.65 3.77
CA PRO A 191 12.06 -4.06 2.75
C PRO A 191 12.47 -5.05 1.65
N SER A 192 12.19 -6.34 1.84
CA SER A 192 12.50 -7.37 0.87
C SER A 192 11.44 -8.46 0.88
N ARG A 193 11.16 -8.97 -0.33
CA ARG A 193 10.30 -10.13 -0.58
C ARG A 193 11.08 -11.45 -0.71
N LYS A 194 12.41 -11.42 -0.55
CA LYS A 194 13.27 -12.62 -0.68
C LYS A 194 12.97 -13.63 0.42
N LYS A 195 13.08 -14.93 0.08
CA LYS A 195 12.79 -16.07 0.97
C LYS A 195 13.40 -15.91 2.37
N ASP A 196 14.73 -15.75 2.44
CA ASP A 196 15.45 -15.75 3.73
C ASP A 196 15.02 -14.57 4.61
N HIS A 197 14.76 -13.41 4.00
CA HIS A 197 14.28 -12.24 4.73
C HIS A 197 12.89 -12.48 5.33
N LEU A 198 11.97 -13.07 4.56
CA LEU A 198 10.62 -13.38 5.04
C LEU A 198 10.65 -14.46 6.14
N ILE A 199 11.44 -15.52 5.96
CA ILE A 199 11.61 -16.57 6.97
C ILE A 199 12.16 -15.97 8.27
N ASN A 200 13.23 -15.18 8.18
CA ASN A 200 13.81 -14.53 9.36
C ASN A 200 12.78 -13.63 10.06
N TYR A 201 12.07 -12.78 9.32
CA TYR A 201 11.02 -11.93 9.88
C TYR A 201 9.94 -12.73 10.65
N PHE A 202 9.36 -13.76 10.02
CA PHE A 202 8.32 -14.56 10.66
C PHE A 202 8.86 -15.44 11.79
N SER A 203 10.15 -15.80 11.79
CA SER A 203 10.76 -16.59 12.85
C SER A 203 10.81 -15.87 14.20
N PHE A 204 10.93 -14.54 14.18
CA PHE A 204 10.88 -13.71 15.39
C PHE A 204 9.47 -13.58 15.98
N ILE A 205 8.43 -13.95 15.22
CA ILE A 205 7.05 -13.92 15.70
C ILE A 205 6.76 -15.19 16.52
N PRO A 206 6.18 -15.06 17.73
CA PRO A 206 5.87 -16.20 18.59
C PRO A 206 5.09 -17.29 17.87
N ARG A 207 5.47 -18.55 18.10
CA ARG A 207 4.82 -19.70 17.46
C ARG A 207 3.32 -19.75 17.77
N SER A 208 2.91 -19.40 18.98
CA SER A 208 1.51 -19.34 19.40
C SER A 208 0.68 -18.35 18.57
N GLU A 209 1.29 -17.26 18.10
CA GLU A 209 0.66 -16.28 17.22
C GLU A 209 0.57 -16.83 15.79
N ARG A 210 1.65 -17.42 15.27
CA ARG A 210 1.68 -18.02 13.93
C ARG A 210 0.69 -19.18 13.74
N LEU A 211 0.44 -19.96 14.80
CA LEU A 211 -0.53 -21.07 14.78
C LEU A 211 -2.00 -20.61 14.73
N LYS A 212 -2.29 -19.33 15.04
CA LYS A 212 -3.64 -18.75 14.95
C LYS A 212 -4.03 -18.36 13.52
N VAL A 213 -3.05 -18.23 12.63
CA VAL A 213 -3.30 -17.94 11.21
C VAL A 213 -3.98 -19.14 10.57
N GLN A 214 -5.20 -18.93 10.07
CA GLN A 214 -6.03 -19.95 9.44
C GLN A 214 -5.93 -19.91 7.91
N PHE A 215 -5.68 -18.73 7.34
CA PHE A 215 -5.64 -18.52 5.89
C PHE A 215 -4.52 -17.56 5.49
N VAL A 216 -3.83 -17.88 4.41
CA VAL A 216 -2.86 -16.96 3.79
C VAL A 216 -3.15 -16.87 2.30
N CYS A 217 -3.43 -15.66 1.84
CA CYS A 217 -3.76 -15.36 0.44
C CYS A 217 -2.60 -14.61 -0.21
N PHE A 218 -2.13 -15.08 -1.37
CA PHE A 218 -0.98 -14.53 -2.07
C PHE A 218 -1.08 -14.76 -3.59
N ASP A 219 -0.20 -14.12 -4.37
CA ASP A 219 -0.05 -14.37 -5.82
C ASP A 219 0.52 -15.78 -6.10
N MET A 220 0.54 -16.25 -7.34
CA MET A 220 1.20 -17.46 -7.84
C MET A 220 2.74 -17.36 -7.81
N TRP A 221 3.33 -16.93 -6.68
CA TRP A 221 4.77 -16.88 -6.48
C TRP A 221 5.26 -17.96 -5.50
N GLU A 222 6.15 -18.81 -5.98
CA GLU A 222 6.65 -19.98 -5.25
C GLU A 222 7.27 -19.64 -3.90
N THR A 223 7.97 -18.49 -3.81
CA THR A 223 8.58 -18.03 -2.56
C THR A 223 7.56 -17.86 -1.46
N TYR A 224 6.43 -17.20 -1.73
CA TYR A 224 5.37 -17.02 -0.75
C TYR A 224 4.74 -18.36 -0.35
N ARG A 225 4.56 -19.28 -1.30
CA ARG A 225 4.09 -20.64 -0.97
C ARG A 225 5.01 -21.34 0.01
N ILE A 226 6.31 -21.36 -0.26
CA ILE A 226 7.31 -22.01 0.60
C ILE A 226 7.32 -21.36 1.99
N VAL A 227 7.41 -20.03 2.05
CA VAL A 227 7.43 -19.29 3.32
C VAL A 227 6.15 -19.55 4.12
N ALA A 228 4.98 -19.47 3.48
CA ALA A 228 3.70 -19.64 4.16
C ALA A 228 3.53 -21.07 4.69
N ARG A 229 3.91 -22.10 3.92
CA ARG A 229 3.89 -23.51 4.38
C ARG A 229 4.80 -23.71 5.59
N GLN A 230 5.97 -23.08 5.62
CA GLN A 230 6.94 -23.25 6.71
C GLN A 230 6.55 -22.46 7.97
N MET A 231 6.02 -21.24 7.81
CA MET A 231 5.78 -20.33 8.93
C MET A 231 4.38 -20.45 9.54
N PHE A 232 3.37 -20.84 8.75
CA PHE A 232 1.96 -20.91 9.14
C PHE A 232 1.38 -22.32 8.99
N LEU A 233 1.76 -23.22 9.92
CA LEU A 233 1.48 -24.66 9.82
C LEU A 233 -0.02 -25.03 9.77
N ASN A 234 -0.89 -24.22 10.40
CA ASN A 234 -2.33 -24.47 10.44
C ASN A 234 -3.09 -23.77 9.29
N ALA A 235 -2.39 -22.96 8.49
CA ALA A 235 -3.06 -22.12 7.51
C ALA A 235 -3.36 -22.86 6.21
N LYS A 236 -4.56 -22.68 5.68
CA LYS A 236 -4.87 -23.00 4.28
C LYS A 236 -4.34 -21.90 3.38
N LEU A 237 -3.50 -22.30 2.44
CA LEU A 237 -2.91 -21.41 1.44
C LEU A 237 -3.89 -21.20 0.29
N ILE A 238 -4.04 -19.94 -0.13
CA ILE A 238 -5.02 -19.50 -1.12
C ILE A 238 -4.29 -18.68 -2.19
N ILE A 239 -4.56 -18.99 -3.45
CA ILE A 239 -4.17 -18.13 -4.56
C ILE A 239 -5.26 -17.11 -4.86
N ASP A 240 -4.83 -15.88 -5.16
CA ASP A 240 -5.73 -14.93 -5.79
C ASP A 240 -6.03 -15.33 -7.24
N LYS A 241 -7.31 -15.65 -7.49
CA LYS A 241 -7.86 -16.02 -8.81
C LYS A 241 -7.51 -15.03 -9.92
N PHE A 242 -7.32 -13.73 -9.59
CA PHE A 242 -6.95 -12.74 -10.59
C PHE A 242 -5.66 -13.11 -11.32
N HIS A 243 -4.68 -13.66 -10.62
CA HIS A 243 -3.39 -14.03 -11.19
C HIS A 243 -3.46 -15.30 -12.04
N VAL A 244 -4.32 -16.26 -11.67
CA VAL A 244 -4.64 -17.42 -12.52
C VAL A 244 -5.22 -16.97 -13.86
N TYR A 245 -6.18 -16.02 -13.81
CA TYR A 245 -6.74 -15.43 -15.02
C TYR A 245 -5.72 -14.63 -15.81
N GLN A 246 -4.90 -13.82 -15.13
CA GLN A 246 -3.90 -13.00 -15.79
C GLN A 246 -2.89 -13.86 -16.55
N GLU A 247 -2.46 -14.98 -15.97
CA GLU A 247 -1.56 -15.93 -16.61
C GLU A 247 -2.19 -16.57 -17.85
N LEU A 248 -3.44 -17.04 -17.77
CA LEU A 248 -4.14 -17.57 -18.94
C LEU A 248 -4.33 -16.49 -20.02
N TYR A 249 -4.73 -15.28 -19.62
CA TYR A 249 -4.99 -14.19 -20.55
C TYR A 249 -3.73 -13.78 -21.31
N ARG A 250 -2.57 -13.76 -20.65
CA ARG A 250 -1.28 -13.54 -21.31
C ARG A 250 -0.97 -14.61 -22.36
N ARG A 251 -1.31 -15.88 -22.09
CA ARG A 251 -1.11 -16.99 -23.05
C ARG A 251 -2.05 -16.85 -24.25
N VAL A 252 -3.33 -16.63 -24.01
CA VAL A 252 -4.33 -16.39 -25.07
C VAL A 252 -3.99 -15.14 -25.89
N ASP A 253 -3.49 -14.07 -25.28
CA ASP A 253 -3.07 -12.87 -26.00
C ASP A 253 -1.83 -13.11 -26.88
N ARG A 254 -0.88 -13.94 -26.44
CA ARG A 254 0.24 -14.38 -27.26
C ARG A 254 -0.23 -15.17 -28.49
N ILE A 255 -1.17 -16.10 -28.30
CA ILE A 255 -1.79 -16.88 -29.38
C ILE A 255 -2.49 -15.94 -30.37
N ARG A 256 -3.33 -15.02 -29.87
CA ARG A 256 -3.98 -13.98 -30.67
C ARG A 256 -2.95 -13.15 -31.47
N CYS A 257 -1.86 -12.72 -30.83
CA CYS A 257 -0.79 -11.97 -31.52
C CYS A 257 -0.12 -12.81 -32.61
N HIS A 258 0.14 -14.09 -32.37
CA HIS A 258 0.71 -15.01 -33.34
C HIS A 258 -0.19 -15.12 -34.58
N VAL A 259 -1.47 -15.44 -34.37
CA VAL A 259 -2.49 -15.54 -35.42
C VAL A 259 -2.62 -14.22 -36.19
N MET A 260 -2.71 -13.09 -35.48
CA MET A 260 -2.78 -11.75 -36.10
C MET A 260 -1.55 -11.44 -36.96
N ASN A 261 -0.35 -11.85 -36.53
CA ASN A 261 0.89 -11.62 -37.28
C ASN A 261 0.97 -12.51 -38.53
N GLN A 262 0.44 -13.74 -38.49
CA GLN A 262 0.31 -14.58 -39.68
C GLN A 262 -0.57 -13.89 -40.75
N TYR A 263 -1.74 -13.37 -40.35
CA TYR A 263 -2.59 -12.60 -41.27
C TYR A 263 -1.91 -11.32 -41.75
N SER A 264 -1.15 -10.63 -40.89
CA SER A 264 -0.39 -9.44 -41.29
C SER A 264 0.64 -9.76 -42.38
N SER A 265 1.35 -10.88 -42.27
CA SER A 265 2.32 -11.32 -43.27
C SER A 265 1.64 -11.69 -44.60
N LYS A 266 0.55 -12.46 -44.55
CA LYS A 266 -0.26 -12.79 -45.73
C LYS A 266 -0.79 -11.54 -46.43
N LEU A 267 -1.30 -10.57 -45.66
CA LEU A 267 -1.78 -9.28 -46.18
C LEU A 267 -0.72 -8.53 -46.99
N LYS A 268 0.51 -8.48 -46.49
CA LYS A 268 1.61 -7.79 -47.18
C LYS A 268 1.90 -8.44 -48.53
N VAL A 269 1.93 -9.78 -48.59
CA VAL A 269 2.18 -10.54 -49.82
C VAL A 269 1.06 -10.32 -50.83
N LEU A 270 -0.20 -10.46 -50.41
CA LEU A 270 -1.36 -10.32 -51.29
C LEU A 270 -1.55 -8.88 -51.78
N LYS A 271 -1.30 -7.87 -50.93
CA LYS A 271 -1.31 -6.45 -51.35
C LYS A 271 -0.25 -6.15 -52.40
N LYS A 272 0.97 -6.68 -52.23
CA LYS A 272 2.04 -6.53 -53.24
C LYS A 272 1.69 -7.20 -54.57
N LYS A 273 1.09 -8.39 -54.56
CA LYS A 273 0.59 -9.05 -55.79
C LYS A 273 -0.48 -8.22 -56.48
N LYS A 274 -1.39 -7.62 -55.71
CA LYS A 274 -2.43 -6.71 -56.22
C LYS A 274 -1.85 -5.44 -56.84
N GLU A 275 -0.88 -4.82 -56.17
CA GLU A 275 -0.16 -3.63 -56.68
C GLU A 275 0.58 -3.95 -57.99
N ASN A 276 1.16 -5.16 -58.09
CA ASN A 276 1.85 -5.63 -59.29
C ASN A 276 0.92 -6.20 -60.38
N ASN A 277 -0.42 -6.12 -60.23
CA ASN A 277 -1.40 -6.72 -61.15
C ASN A 277 -1.19 -8.23 -61.45
N THR A 278 -0.61 -8.98 -60.51
CA THR A 278 -0.33 -10.44 -60.64
C THR A 278 -1.29 -11.30 -59.80
N ILE A 279 -2.27 -10.68 -59.14
CA ILE A 279 -3.19 -11.36 -58.24
C ILE A 279 -4.28 -12.13 -59.00
N THR A 280 -4.51 -13.37 -58.59
CA THR A 280 -5.60 -14.19 -59.11
C THR A 280 -6.95 -13.83 -58.47
N ARG A 281 -8.06 -14.26 -59.09
CA ARG A 281 -9.41 -14.06 -58.52
C ARG A 281 -9.58 -14.72 -57.14
N GLN A 282 -8.97 -15.89 -56.93
CA GLN A 282 -8.99 -16.60 -55.65
C GLN A 282 -8.22 -15.82 -54.57
N GLU A 283 -7.01 -15.36 -54.88
CA GLU A 283 -6.20 -14.55 -53.97
C GLU A 283 -6.84 -13.19 -53.64
N LEU A 284 -7.67 -12.66 -54.53
CA LEU A 284 -8.44 -11.43 -54.26
C LEU A 284 -9.52 -11.66 -53.18
N VAL A 285 -10.15 -12.83 -53.15
CA VAL A 285 -11.10 -13.22 -52.09
C VAL A 285 -10.35 -13.43 -50.78
N GLU A 286 -9.26 -14.19 -50.82
CA GLU A 286 -8.39 -14.41 -49.65
C GLU A 286 -7.88 -13.08 -49.07
N LEU A 287 -7.49 -12.11 -49.92
CA LEU A 287 -7.05 -10.79 -49.48
C LEU A 287 -8.13 -10.07 -48.66
N ASN A 288 -9.40 -10.15 -49.07
CA ASN A 288 -10.50 -9.52 -48.33
C ASN A 288 -10.72 -10.23 -46.98
N GLU A 289 -10.73 -11.56 -46.95
CA GLU A 289 -10.89 -12.35 -45.73
C GLU A 289 -9.77 -12.04 -44.73
N VAL A 290 -8.52 -12.10 -45.17
CA VAL A 290 -7.35 -11.83 -44.32
C VAL A 290 -7.34 -10.38 -43.81
N ASP A 291 -7.75 -9.39 -44.63
CA ASP A 291 -7.83 -7.97 -44.19
C ASP A 291 -8.90 -7.76 -43.12
N VAL A 292 -10.03 -8.48 -43.23
CA VAL A 292 -11.09 -8.52 -42.22
C VAL A 292 -10.57 -9.13 -40.92
N HIS A 293 -10.01 -10.34 -40.94
CA HIS A 293 -9.54 -11.02 -39.73
C HIS A 293 -8.44 -10.24 -39.01
N TYR A 294 -7.46 -9.71 -39.75
CA TYR A 294 -6.45 -8.84 -39.17
C TYR A 294 -7.06 -7.62 -38.49
N TYR A 295 -8.02 -6.95 -39.14
CA TYR A 295 -8.68 -5.77 -38.58
C TYR A 295 -9.43 -6.09 -37.29
N VAL A 296 -10.20 -7.18 -37.27
CA VAL A 296 -10.98 -7.52 -36.07
C VAL A 296 -10.07 -7.94 -34.91
N LEU A 297 -9.04 -8.76 -35.17
CA LEU A 297 -8.04 -9.17 -34.17
C LEU A 297 -7.20 -8.00 -33.62
N LYS A 298 -6.97 -6.96 -34.43
CA LYS A 298 -6.23 -5.77 -34.00
C LYS A 298 -7.09 -4.80 -33.22
N LYS A 299 -8.26 -4.43 -33.77
CA LYS A 299 -9.11 -3.35 -33.24
C LYS A 299 -10.03 -3.81 -32.12
N PHE A 300 -10.49 -5.06 -32.15
CA PHE A 300 -11.47 -5.60 -31.21
C PHE A 300 -10.90 -6.70 -30.30
N ASN A 301 -9.56 -6.76 -30.13
CA ASN A 301 -8.90 -7.75 -29.26
C ASN A 301 -9.49 -7.81 -27.84
N TRP A 302 -9.99 -6.68 -27.33
CA TRP A 302 -10.57 -6.57 -26.00
C TRP A 302 -11.80 -7.47 -25.82
N LEU A 303 -12.53 -7.82 -26.90
CA LEU A 303 -13.68 -8.73 -26.86
C LEU A 303 -13.29 -10.12 -26.31
N LEU A 304 -12.06 -10.60 -26.60
CA LEU A 304 -11.58 -11.91 -26.15
C LEU A 304 -11.34 -11.96 -24.63
N PHE A 305 -11.03 -10.82 -24.01
CA PHE A 305 -10.66 -10.73 -22.60
C PHE A 305 -11.72 -10.06 -21.74
N TRP A 306 -12.82 -9.67 -22.36
CA TRP A 306 -13.84 -8.90 -21.68
C TRP A 306 -14.54 -9.77 -20.62
N LYS A 307 -14.52 -9.22 -19.40
CA LYS A 307 -15.30 -9.68 -18.25
C LYS A 307 -16.34 -8.60 -17.97
N ASP A 308 -17.44 -8.98 -17.31
CA ASP A 308 -18.45 -8.10 -16.70
C ASP A 308 -17.88 -7.08 -15.69
N LYS A 309 -16.83 -6.34 -16.05
CA LYS A 309 -16.22 -5.33 -15.20
C LYS A 309 -17.14 -4.12 -15.20
N LYS A 310 -17.96 -4.06 -14.14
CA LYS A 310 -18.77 -2.93 -13.69
C LYS A 310 -19.90 -2.56 -14.65
N ILE A 311 -21.07 -3.14 -14.38
CA ILE A 311 -22.36 -2.46 -14.58
C ILE A 311 -22.24 -1.09 -13.89
N LYS A 312 -21.96 -0.03 -14.65
CA LYS A 312 -22.44 1.29 -14.26
C LYS A 312 -23.96 1.17 -14.24
N LYS A 313 -24.64 1.77 -13.26
CA LYS A 313 -26.11 1.85 -13.23
C LYS A 313 -26.60 2.28 -14.63
N GLY A 314 -27.15 1.34 -15.41
CA GLY A 314 -27.70 1.59 -16.74
C GLY A 314 -27.02 0.96 -17.97
N GLU A 315 -25.91 0.20 -17.85
CA GLU A 315 -25.29 -0.49 -19.02
C GLU A 315 -25.21 -2.02 -18.87
N THR A 316 -25.41 -2.67 -20.01
CA THR A 316 -25.79 -4.07 -20.27
C THR A 316 -24.71 -5.11 -19.86
N SER A 317 -25.15 -6.24 -19.27
CA SER A 317 -24.33 -7.42 -18.88
C SER A 317 -23.63 -8.10 -20.07
N LYS A 318 -22.68 -9.01 -19.84
CA LYS A 318 -21.99 -9.78 -20.88
C LYS A 318 -22.90 -10.58 -21.78
N THR A 319 -23.95 -11.12 -21.19
CA THR A 319 -25.05 -11.76 -21.91
C THR A 319 -25.80 -10.79 -22.82
N GLU A 320 -25.85 -9.51 -22.48
CA GLU A 320 -26.52 -8.48 -23.27
C GLU A 320 -25.59 -7.83 -24.32
N LEU A 321 -24.28 -7.73 -24.06
CA LEU A 321 -23.27 -7.23 -25.00
C LEU A 321 -22.98 -8.21 -26.15
N LEU A 322 -22.92 -9.51 -25.83
CA LEU A 322 -22.77 -10.59 -26.80
C LEU A 322 -24.13 -11.18 -27.18
N ASN A 323 -25.22 -10.44 -26.97
CA ASN A 323 -26.55 -10.87 -27.39
C ASN A 323 -26.62 -10.84 -28.93
N PRO A 324 -26.89 -11.98 -29.60
CA PRO A 324 -27.03 -12.01 -31.06
C PRO A 324 -28.14 -11.07 -31.57
N ASN A 325 -29.12 -10.76 -30.72
CA ASN A 325 -30.27 -9.90 -31.03
C ASN A 325 -30.02 -8.41 -30.75
N GLN A 326 -28.81 -8.00 -30.34
CA GLN A 326 -28.50 -6.59 -30.10
C GLN A 326 -28.46 -5.78 -31.41
N SER A 327 -28.82 -4.49 -31.35
CA SER A 327 -28.79 -3.60 -32.49
C SER A 327 -27.39 -3.48 -33.10
N LYS A 328 -27.32 -3.66 -34.41
CA LYS A 328 -26.07 -3.66 -35.17
C LYS A 328 -25.62 -2.23 -35.47
N ARG A 329 -24.31 -1.99 -35.49
CA ARG A 329 -23.70 -0.70 -35.85
C ARG A 329 -22.91 -0.83 -37.13
N TYR A 330 -22.96 0.18 -37.99
CA TYR A 330 -22.21 0.18 -39.24
C TYR A 330 -20.71 0.31 -38.96
N ASN A 331 -19.92 -0.60 -39.55
CA ASN A 331 -18.46 -0.58 -39.47
C ASN A 331 -17.90 -0.25 -40.86
N HIS A 332 -17.40 0.97 -41.04
CA HIS A 332 -16.90 1.46 -42.33
C HIS A 332 -15.79 0.59 -42.94
N LYS A 333 -14.95 -0.03 -42.12
CA LYS A 333 -13.86 -0.89 -42.62
C LYS A 333 -14.38 -2.23 -43.14
N LEU A 334 -15.37 -2.80 -42.46
CA LEU A 334 -16.02 -4.07 -42.83
C LEU A 334 -17.20 -3.87 -43.81
N LYS A 335 -17.56 -2.62 -44.10
CA LYS A 335 -18.65 -2.21 -45.00
C LYS A 335 -19.99 -2.90 -44.70
N GLY A 336 -20.34 -3.05 -43.42
CA GLY A 336 -21.57 -3.72 -43.00
C GLY A 336 -21.99 -3.38 -41.58
N TYR A 337 -23.17 -3.85 -41.18
CA TYR A 337 -23.72 -3.70 -39.84
C TYR A 337 -23.39 -4.94 -39.01
N TYR A 338 -22.74 -4.73 -37.87
CA TYR A 338 -22.32 -5.81 -36.98
C TYR A 338 -22.62 -5.45 -35.51
N ASN A 339 -22.99 -6.43 -34.71
CA ASN A 339 -22.94 -6.34 -33.24
C ASN A 339 -21.65 -7.02 -32.71
N TYR A 340 -21.46 -7.06 -31.39
CA TYR A 340 -20.24 -7.64 -30.82
C TYR A 340 -20.19 -9.17 -30.89
N ASP A 341 -21.34 -9.86 -30.92
CA ASP A 341 -21.42 -11.31 -31.19
C ASP A 341 -20.93 -11.61 -32.61
N ASP A 342 -21.42 -10.88 -33.61
CA ASP A 342 -20.97 -11.00 -35.00
C ASP A 342 -19.44 -10.83 -35.09
N LEU A 343 -18.89 -9.78 -34.46
CA LEU A 343 -17.45 -9.51 -34.47
C LEU A 343 -16.64 -10.61 -33.75
N LEU A 344 -17.13 -11.12 -32.62
CA LEU A 344 -16.45 -12.20 -31.90
C LEU A 344 -16.44 -13.49 -32.73
N ARG A 345 -17.56 -13.86 -33.36
CA ARG A 345 -17.63 -15.00 -34.28
C ARG A 345 -16.67 -14.82 -35.44
N MET A 346 -16.58 -13.63 -36.04
CA MET A 346 -15.60 -13.34 -37.09
C MET A 346 -14.15 -13.48 -36.63
N MET A 347 -13.86 -13.34 -35.32
CA MET A 347 -12.52 -13.56 -34.78
C MET A 347 -12.21 -15.06 -34.64
N THR A 348 -13.17 -15.84 -34.14
CA THR A 348 -12.93 -17.25 -33.78
C THR A 348 -13.19 -18.22 -34.93
N SER A 349 -14.15 -17.96 -35.81
CA SER A 349 -14.62 -18.92 -36.82
C SER A 349 -13.62 -19.24 -37.94
N TYR A 350 -12.52 -18.51 -38.02
CA TYR A 350 -11.56 -18.62 -39.13
C TYR A 350 -10.23 -19.25 -38.72
N ASP A 351 -9.94 -19.30 -37.42
CA ASP A 351 -8.69 -19.83 -36.91
C ASP A 351 -8.95 -20.85 -35.80
N PRO A 352 -8.83 -22.17 -36.10
CA PRO A 352 -9.12 -23.23 -35.14
C PRO A 352 -8.28 -23.14 -33.85
N ILE A 353 -7.04 -22.62 -33.95
CA ILE A 353 -6.15 -22.45 -32.81
C ILE A 353 -6.70 -21.33 -31.90
N LEU A 354 -7.12 -20.21 -32.48
CA LEU A 354 -7.70 -19.12 -31.68
C LEU A 354 -9.05 -19.53 -31.06
N GLU A 355 -9.88 -20.25 -31.81
CA GLU A 355 -11.16 -20.77 -31.31
C GLU A 355 -10.96 -21.68 -30.09
N GLU A 356 -10.06 -22.66 -30.19
CA GLU A 356 -9.72 -23.55 -29.08
C GLU A 356 -9.22 -22.77 -27.86
N ALA A 357 -8.35 -21.78 -28.07
CA ALA A 357 -7.82 -20.94 -26.99
C ALA A 357 -8.92 -20.14 -26.26
N VAL A 358 -9.90 -19.62 -27.00
CA VAL A 358 -11.04 -18.89 -26.43
C VAL A 358 -11.97 -19.84 -25.67
N ASN A 359 -12.24 -21.03 -26.21
CA ASN A 359 -13.04 -22.06 -25.54
C ASN A 359 -12.43 -22.48 -24.20
N LEU A 360 -11.12 -22.70 -24.15
CA LEU A 360 -10.41 -23.02 -22.91
C LEU A 360 -10.40 -21.86 -21.90
N LYS A 361 -10.32 -20.62 -22.39
CA LYS A 361 -10.49 -19.42 -21.56
C LYS A 361 -11.88 -19.37 -20.93
N ASP A 362 -12.92 -19.65 -21.70
CA ASP A 362 -14.30 -19.66 -21.22
C ASP A 362 -14.56 -20.84 -20.26
N ALA A 363 -13.89 -21.98 -20.44
CA ALA A 363 -13.92 -23.10 -19.49
C ALA A 363 -13.36 -22.69 -18.11
N LEU A 364 -12.27 -21.92 -18.05
CA LEU A 364 -11.77 -21.36 -16.78
C LEU A 364 -12.76 -20.36 -16.15
N ASP A 365 -13.41 -19.52 -16.97
CA ASP A 365 -14.45 -18.62 -16.48
C ASP A 365 -15.65 -19.40 -15.91
N TYR A 366 -16.07 -20.46 -16.59
CA TYR A 366 -17.14 -21.36 -16.15
C TYR A 366 -16.80 -22.00 -14.81
N PHE A 367 -15.58 -22.53 -14.65
CA PHE A 367 -15.09 -23.14 -13.42
C PHE A 367 -15.25 -22.19 -12.21
N TYR A 368 -14.72 -20.97 -12.29
CA TYR A 368 -14.80 -20.02 -11.17
C TYR A 368 -16.22 -19.51 -10.90
N THR A 369 -17.09 -19.51 -11.90
CA THR A 369 -18.47 -19.01 -11.79
C THR A 369 -19.40 -20.05 -11.16
N HIS A 370 -19.26 -21.32 -11.53
CA HIS A 370 -20.23 -22.37 -11.19
C HIS A 370 -19.76 -23.33 -10.09
N CYS A 371 -18.47 -23.36 -9.75
CA CYS A 371 -17.98 -24.27 -8.72
C CYS A 371 -18.14 -23.73 -7.29
N THR A 372 -18.28 -24.67 -6.36
CA THR A 372 -18.21 -24.45 -4.90
C THR A 372 -16.93 -25.07 -4.34
N TYR A 373 -16.63 -24.85 -3.07
CA TYR A 373 -15.45 -25.48 -2.44
C TYR A 373 -15.47 -27.00 -2.51
N HIS A 374 -16.66 -27.62 -2.39
CA HIS A 374 -16.81 -29.08 -2.41
C HIS A 374 -16.63 -29.67 -3.81
N THR A 375 -17.04 -28.95 -4.86
CA THR A 375 -16.94 -29.43 -6.25
C THR A 375 -15.67 -28.97 -6.95
N ALA A 376 -14.92 -28.02 -6.38
CA ALA A 376 -13.78 -27.38 -7.03
C ALA A 376 -12.64 -28.36 -7.32
N ASP A 377 -12.40 -29.36 -6.46
CA ASP A 377 -11.31 -30.33 -6.64
C ASP A 377 -11.53 -31.20 -7.90
N GLU A 378 -12.69 -31.83 -8.00
CA GLU A 378 -13.06 -32.65 -9.16
C GLU A 378 -13.12 -31.82 -10.45
N LYS A 379 -13.75 -30.65 -10.40
CA LYS A 379 -13.88 -29.77 -11.58
C LYS A 379 -12.56 -29.14 -12.01
N LEU A 380 -11.61 -28.92 -11.09
CA LEU A 380 -10.27 -28.47 -11.47
C LEU A 380 -9.49 -29.59 -12.16
N ASN A 381 -9.63 -30.84 -11.72
CA ASN A 381 -9.03 -31.99 -12.41
C ASN A 381 -9.59 -32.18 -13.83
N GLU A 382 -10.91 -32.03 -14.02
CA GLU A 382 -11.53 -32.01 -15.36
C GLU A 382 -10.95 -30.89 -16.23
N LEU A 383 -10.81 -29.68 -15.66
CA LEU A 383 -10.26 -28.53 -16.37
C LEU A 383 -8.78 -28.75 -16.75
N ILE A 384 -7.97 -29.31 -15.85
CA ILE A 384 -6.57 -29.65 -16.13
C ILE A 384 -6.47 -30.64 -17.29
N ARG A 385 -7.34 -31.66 -17.32
CA ARG A 385 -7.38 -32.63 -18.45
C ARG A 385 -7.70 -31.93 -19.76
N LEU A 386 -8.72 -31.06 -19.79
CA LEU A 386 -9.08 -30.25 -20.95
C LEU A 386 -7.91 -29.42 -21.47
N PHE A 387 -7.18 -28.72 -20.59
CA PHE A 387 -5.99 -27.96 -20.99
C PHE A 387 -4.84 -28.86 -21.45
N SER A 388 -4.64 -30.02 -20.82
CA SER A 388 -3.55 -30.95 -21.16
C SER A 388 -3.75 -31.65 -22.51
N SER A 389 -4.99 -31.80 -22.96
CA SER A 389 -5.34 -32.37 -24.28
C SER A 389 -5.39 -31.32 -25.39
N SER A 390 -5.02 -30.07 -25.10
CA SER A 390 -5.05 -28.99 -26.09
C SER A 390 -4.06 -29.25 -27.24
N SER A 391 -4.40 -28.82 -28.45
CA SER A 391 -3.45 -28.80 -29.57
C SER A 391 -2.37 -27.73 -29.41
N ILE A 392 -2.55 -26.81 -28.45
CA ILE A 392 -1.77 -25.59 -28.27
C ILE A 392 -0.80 -25.76 -27.11
N LYS A 393 0.49 -25.83 -27.43
CA LYS A 393 1.56 -26.05 -26.45
C LYS A 393 1.50 -25.08 -25.26
N GLU A 394 1.27 -23.79 -25.50
CA GLU A 394 1.16 -22.78 -24.43
C GLU A 394 0.01 -23.06 -23.47
N LEU A 395 -1.07 -23.70 -23.92
CA LEU A 395 -2.22 -24.05 -23.08
C LEU A 395 -1.99 -25.39 -22.36
N CYS A 396 -1.30 -26.35 -22.99
CA CYS A 396 -0.82 -27.54 -22.31
C CYS A 396 0.11 -27.19 -21.14
N GLU A 397 1.04 -26.25 -21.34
CA GLU A 397 1.90 -25.74 -20.26
C GLU A 397 1.10 -25.05 -19.14
N PHE A 398 -0.08 -24.50 -19.44
CA PHE A 398 -0.95 -23.90 -18.43
C PHE A 398 -1.61 -24.96 -17.54
N SER A 399 -1.88 -26.16 -18.07
CA SER A 399 -2.34 -27.30 -17.27
C SER A 399 -1.34 -27.66 -16.16
N SER A 400 -0.04 -27.62 -16.45
CA SER A 400 1.02 -27.84 -15.47
C SER A 400 1.00 -26.77 -14.38
N THR A 401 0.75 -25.51 -14.73
CA THR A 401 0.58 -24.41 -13.78
C THR A 401 -0.63 -24.63 -12.87
N LEU A 402 -1.79 -25.02 -13.42
CA LEU A 402 -2.98 -25.34 -12.64
C LEU A 402 -2.74 -26.50 -11.69
N ASN A 403 -2.06 -27.56 -12.16
CA ASN A 403 -1.72 -28.72 -11.34
C ASN A 403 -0.73 -28.37 -10.22
N HIS A 404 0.29 -27.56 -10.51
CA HIS A 404 1.27 -27.11 -9.53
C HIS A 404 0.65 -26.32 -8.38
N TRP A 405 -0.41 -25.57 -8.67
CA TRP A 405 -1.14 -24.71 -7.73
C TRP A 405 -2.50 -25.29 -7.30
N HIS A 406 -2.75 -26.57 -7.56
CA HIS A 406 -4.06 -27.20 -7.47
C HIS A 406 -4.76 -26.93 -6.12
N ARG A 407 -4.06 -27.25 -5.02
CA ARG A 407 -4.61 -27.14 -3.66
C ARG A 407 -4.95 -25.69 -3.31
N GLU A 408 -4.07 -24.75 -3.67
CA GLU A 408 -4.26 -23.33 -3.41
C GLU A 408 -5.40 -22.72 -4.26
N ILE A 409 -5.61 -23.22 -5.48
CA ILE A 409 -6.74 -22.84 -6.34
C ILE A 409 -8.05 -23.37 -5.75
N VAL A 410 -8.11 -24.64 -5.32
CA VAL A 410 -9.30 -25.21 -4.66
C VAL A 410 -9.65 -24.43 -3.39
N ASN A 411 -8.65 -24.11 -2.57
CA ASN A 411 -8.84 -23.30 -1.36
C ASN A 411 -9.38 -21.88 -1.64
N SER A 412 -9.22 -21.33 -2.86
CA SER A 412 -9.79 -20.03 -3.23
C SER A 412 -11.33 -20.00 -3.25
N PHE A 413 -11.97 -21.18 -3.23
CA PHE A 413 -13.43 -21.30 -3.12
C PHE A 413 -13.93 -21.30 -1.68
N ILE A 414 -13.03 -21.32 -0.69
CA ILE A 414 -13.41 -21.17 0.72
C ILE A 414 -14.02 -19.78 0.90
N THR A 415 -15.19 -19.75 1.54
CA THR A 415 -15.86 -18.50 1.88
C THR A 415 -15.72 -18.23 3.37
N VAL A 416 -15.57 -16.95 3.71
CA VAL A 416 -15.54 -16.46 5.08
C VAL A 416 -16.66 -15.46 5.28
N LEU A 417 -17.24 -15.44 6.47
CA LEU A 417 -18.18 -14.40 6.86
C LEU A 417 -17.44 -13.05 6.86
N THR A 418 -17.97 -12.07 6.13
CA THR A 418 -17.30 -10.77 5.96
C THR A 418 -18.12 -9.59 6.47
N VAL A 419 -19.45 -9.64 6.36
CA VAL A 419 -20.35 -8.56 6.79
C VAL A 419 -21.70 -9.16 7.17
N ILE A 420 -22.31 -8.63 8.23
CA ILE A 420 -23.74 -8.78 8.52
C ILE A 420 -24.41 -7.54 7.91
N ASP A 421 -25.25 -7.73 6.89
CA ASP A 421 -25.97 -6.62 6.25
C ASP A 421 -26.89 -5.92 7.26
N LYS A 422 -27.34 -4.69 6.96
CA LYS A 422 -28.30 -3.92 7.78
C LYS A 422 -29.59 -4.69 8.09
N ASN A 423 -29.90 -5.71 7.29
CA ASN A 423 -31.02 -6.63 7.45
C ASN A 423 -30.65 -7.93 8.20
N ASN A 424 -29.55 -7.96 8.95
CA ASN A 424 -29.00 -9.15 9.63
C ASN A 424 -28.69 -10.36 8.72
N LYS A 425 -28.49 -10.13 7.42
CA LYS A 425 -28.08 -11.21 6.50
C LYS A 425 -26.57 -11.37 6.48
N GLU A 426 -26.11 -12.56 6.85
CA GLU A 426 -24.72 -12.95 6.75
C GLU A 426 -24.28 -13.05 5.29
N ARG A 427 -23.20 -12.34 4.95
CA ARG A 427 -22.59 -12.41 3.63
C ARG A 427 -21.25 -13.13 3.70
N HIS A 428 -21.23 -14.30 3.08
CA HIS A 428 -20.03 -15.10 2.88
C HIS A 428 -19.36 -14.71 1.57
N LEU A 429 -18.08 -14.35 1.61
CA LEU A 429 -17.29 -14.00 0.44
C LEU A 429 -16.05 -14.89 0.34
N ARG A 430 -15.64 -15.18 -0.90
CA ARG A 430 -14.36 -15.83 -1.17
C ARG A 430 -13.22 -14.88 -0.82
N ILE A 431 -12.17 -15.41 -0.19
CA ILE A 431 -10.95 -14.64 0.12
C ILE A 431 -10.29 -14.21 -1.20
N HIS A 432 -9.79 -12.97 -1.25
CA HIS A 432 -9.19 -12.37 -2.45
C HIS A 432 -8.18 -11.27 -2.09
N ASN A 433 -7.28 -10.91 -3.01
CA ASN A 433 -6.29 -9.85 -2.77
C ASN A 433 -6.74 -8.42 -3.14
N ALA A 434 -8.00 -8.18 -3.51
CA ALA A 434 -8.46 -6.83 -3.90
C ALA A 434 -8.24 -5.74 -2.81
N PHE A 435 -8.30 -6.10 -1.52
CA PHE A 435 -8.02 -5.14 -0.44
C PHE A 435 -6.54 -4.73 -0.42
N ILE A 436 -5.63 -5.69 -0.57
CA ILE A 436 -4.19 -5.40 -0.60
C ILE A 436 -3.81 -4.65 -1.89
N GLU A 437 -4.47 -4.93 -3.02
CA GLU A 437 -4.30 -4.16 -4.26
C GLU A 437 -4.65 -2.68 -4.06
N SER A 438 -5.79 -2.40 -3.40
CA SER A 438 -6.19 -1.03 -3.06
C SER A 438 -5.17 -0.34 -2.15
N ARG A 439 -4.59 -1.06 -1.19
CA ARG A 439 -3.52 -0.52 -0.32
C ARG A 439 -2.23 -0.29 -1.09
N ASN A 440 -1.82 -1.23 -1.95
CA ASN A 440 -0.65 -1.09 -2.82
C ASN A 440 -0.77 0.12 -3.74
N LYS A 441 -1.97 0.42 -4.25
CA LYS A 441 -2.22 1.66 -5.00
C LYS A 441 -2.02 2.91 -4.14
N ALA A 442 -2.53 2.94 -2.91
CA ALA A 442 -2.32 4.05 -1.98
C ALA A 442 -0.84 4.25 -1.63
N ILE A 443 -0.10 3.16 -1.41
CA ILE A 443 1.35 3.18 -1.16
C ILE A 443 2.11 3.76 -2.36
N LYS A 444 1.75 3.38 -3.59
CA LYS A 444 2.33 3.96 -4.83
C LYS A 444 2.07 5.46 -4.91
N HIS A 445 0.87 5.92 -4.59
CA HIS A 445 0.55 7.36 -4.58
C HIS A 445 1.37 8.12 -3.53
N LEU A 446 1.50 7.57 -2.32
CA LEU A 446 2.30 8.16 -1.25
C LEU A 446 3.78 8.29 -1.65
N LYS A 447 4.35 7.25 -2.27
CA LYS A 447 5.71 7.28 -2.85
C LYS A 447 5.84 8.37 -3.92
N HIS A 448 4.91 8.39 -4.88
CA HIS A 448 4.95 9.32 -6.01
C HIS A 448 4.88 10.78 -5.54
N ASN A 449 3.97 11.10 -4.62
CA ASN A 449 3.83 12.45 -4.06
C ASN A 449 5.09 12.93 -3.33
N SER A 450 5.87 12.01 -2.76
CA SER A 450 7.05 12.36 -1.97
C SER A 450 8.35 12.42 -2.79
N ASN A 451 8.28 12.23 -4.12
CA ASN A 451 9.46 12.03 -4.99
C ASN A 451 10.40 10.89 -4.51
N GLY A 452 9.83 9.88 -3.85
CA GLY A 452 10.57 8.76 -3.26
C GLY A 452 11.02 8.98 -1.81
N TYR A 453 11.38 7.87 -1.15
CA TYR A 453 11.90 7.85 0.22
C TYR A 453 13.30 7.24 0.22
N LEU A 454 14.21 7.80 1.03
CA LEU A 454 15.58 7.30 1.21
C LEU A 454 15.81 6.57 2.54
N ASN A 455 14.92 6.79 3.52
CA ASN A 455 14.96 6.14 4.82
C ASN A 455 13.82 5.13 4.91
N TRP A 456 14.17 3.86 5.15
CA TRP A 456 13.23 2.74 5.18
C TRP A 456 12.25 2.84 6.34
N GLU A 457 12.76 3.09 7.55
CA GLU A 457 11.94 3.21 8.75
C GLU A 457 10.92 4.34 8.62
N ARG A 458 11.35 5.50 8.10
CA ARG A 458 10.44 6.62 7.82
C ARG A 458 9.37 6.22 6.82
N PHE A 459 9.75 5.57 5.72
CA PHE A 459 8.80 5.12 4.71
C PHE A 459 7.78 4.12 5.28
N ARG A 460 8.25 3.08 5.99
CA ARG A 460 7.44 2.08 6.68
C ARG A 460 6.47 2.75 7.65
N ASN A 461 6.97 3.58 8.56
CA ASN A 461 6.14 4.26 9.55
C ASN A 461 5.17 5.23 8.88
N ARG A 462 5.56 5.94 7.82
CA ARG A 462 4.67 6.86 7.06
C ARG A 462 3.50 6.12 6.41
N VAL A 463 3.74 4.94 5.86
CA VAL A 463 2.69 4.09 5.29
C VAL A 463 1.76 3.58 6.39
N LEU A 464 2.30 2.97 7.44
CA LEU A 464 1.50 2.44 8.55
C LEU A 464 0.71 3.54 9.26
N PHE A 465 1.30 4.73 9.41
CA PHE A 465 0.68 5.87 10.04
C PHE A 465 -0.49 6.40 9.24
N SER A 466 -0.38 6.51 7.91
CA SER A 466 -1.45 7.12 7.11
C SER A 466 -2.52 6.17 6.61
N LEU A 467 -2.19 4.88 6.43
CA LEU A 467 -3.12 3.92 5.82
C LEU A 467 -3.89 3.10 6.85
N ASN A 468 -3.41 3.01 8.09
CA ASN A 468 -4.17 2.38 9.17
C ASN A 468 -5.01 3.43 9.91
N ASN A 469 -6.30 3.15 10.08
CA ASN A 469 -7.25 4.13 10.62
C ASN A 469 -7.05 4.38 12.12
N ASP A 470 -6.58 3.37 12.83
CA ASP A 470 -6.42 3.28 14.28
C ASP A 470 -5.01 3.62 14.77
N THR A 471 -4.07 3.92 13.88
CA THR A 471 -2.74 4.39 14.30
C THR A 471 -2.81 5.82 14.81
N THR A 472 -2.14 6.09 15.93
CA THR A 472 -2.04 7.43 16.52
C THR A 472 -0.57 7.74 16.83
N PHE A 473 -0.28 9.01 17.10
CA PHE A 473 1.02 9.45 17.59
C PHE A 473 0.86 9.93 19.03
N TYR A 474 1.93 9.81 19.82
CA TYR A 474 1.94 10.27 21.20
C TYR A 474 2.95 11.39 21.35
N LEU A 475 2.50 12.55 21.82
CA LEU A 475 3.36 13.70 22.09
C LEU A 475 4.17 13.52 23.39
N TYR A 476 3.63 12.71 24.30
CA TYR A 476 4.26 12.29 25.54
C TYR A 476 4.22 10.76 25.62
N PRO A 477 5.19 10.10 26.25
CA PRO A 477 5.13 8.66 26.45
C PRO A 477 3.79 8.27 27.09
N PRO A 478 3.05 7.28 26.55
CA PRO A 478 1.82 6.84 27.19
C PRO A 478 2.14 6.38 28.61
N VAL A 479 1.43 6.92 29.58
CA VAL A 479 1.52 6.51 30.99
C VAL A 479 0.40 5.51 31.24
N ASP A 480 0.68 4.39 31.90
CA ASP A 480 -0.38 3.45 32.27
C ASP A 480 -1.34 4.07 33.29
N ARG A 481 -2.39 3.33 33.67
CA ARG A 481 -3.36 3.79 34.68
C ARG A 481 -2.73 4.06 36.06
N LYS A 482 -1.48 3.67 36.28
CA LYS A 482 -0.71 3.90 37.52
C LYS A 482 0.29 5.05 37.40
N GLY A 483 0.42 5.67 36.21
CA GLY A 483 1.36 6.77 35.98
C GLY A 483 2.77 6.32 35.62
N ASP A 484 2.98 5.04 35.29
CA ASP A 484 4.27 4.52 34.83
C ASP A 484 4.41 4.68 33.31
N VAL A 485 5.59 5.14 32.87
CA VAL A 485 5.90 5.34 31.45
C VAL A 485 5.86 3.99 30.72
N THR A 486 4.84 3.77 29.91
CA THR A 486 4.75 2.62 29.01
C THR A 486 5.55 2.91 27.74
N TYR A 487 6.77 2.40 27.74
CA TYR A 487 7.48 2.18 26.51
C TYR A 487 6.91 0.91 25.85
N VAL A 488 6.27 1.02 24.69
CA VAL A 488 6.26 -0.11 23.74
C VAL A 488 7.62 -0.08 23.04
N ILE A 489 8.68 -0.34 23.81
CA ILE A 489 9.99 -0.68 23.27
C ILE A 489 9.94 -2.20 23.07
N GLU A 490 9.74 -2.66 21.84
CA GLU A 490 10.41 -3.90 21.44
C GLU A 490 11.91 -3.58 21.37
N PRO A 491 12.80 -4.48 21.82
CA PRO A 491 14.22 -4.16 21.94
C PRO A 491 14.79 -3.79 20.57
N ALA A 492 15.17 -2.53 20.42
CA ALA A 492 16.03 -2.11 19.32
C ALA A 492 17.41 -2.72 19.52
N ASP A 493 17.86 -3.50 18.54
CA ASP A 493 19.26 -3.71 18.15
C ASP A 493 20.32 -3.37 19.21
N LYS A 494 20.50 -4.26 20.17
CA LYS A 494 21.75 -4.41 20.91
C LYS A 494 22.01 -5.89 21.09
N ASP A 495 22.74 -6.47 20.14
CA ASP A 495 23.80 -7.47 20.36
C ASP A 495 24.25 -8.02 19.01
N ILE A 496 25.16 -7.30 18.34
CA ILE A 496 26.09 -7.94 17.41
C ILE A 496 27.17 -8.58 18.29
N HIS A 497 26.82 -9.68 18.96
CA HIS A 497 27.83 -10.63 19.41
C HIS A 497 28.14 -11.53 18.23
N ARG A 498 29.23 -11.24 17.52
CA ARG A 498 29.84 -12.19 16.58
C ARG A 498 30.32 -13.40 17.39
N PRO A 499 29.88 -14.64 17.10
CA PRO A 499 30.61 -15.82 17.53
C PRO A 499 31.92 -15.87 16.73
N GLY A 500 33.04 -16.04 17.43
CA GLY A 500 34.36 -16.17 16.84
C GLY A 500 34.44 -17.36 15.89
N LEU A 501 34.88 -17.09 14.66
CA LEU A 501 35.51 -18.09 13.81
C LEU A 501 36.99 -18.11 14.20
N ASP A 502 37.33 -19.01 15.10
CA ASP A 502 38.71 -19.44 15.31
C ASP A 502 39.11 -20.28 14.09
N HIS A 503 39.99 -19.72 13.26
CA HIS A 503 40.68 -20.41 12.17
C HIS A 503 42.18 -20.36 12.47
N SER A 504 42.60 -21.19 13.43
CA SER A 504 43.93 -21.80 13.44
C SER A 504 43.79 -23.15 12.74
N ARG A 505 44.10 -23.24 11.43
CA ARG A 505 45.38 -23.70 10.86
C ARG A 505 45.94 -24.94 11.56
N ASP A 506 45.73 -26.10 10.92
CA ASP A 506 46.70 -27.19 10.89
C ASP A 506 46.97 -27.56 9.41
N PRO A 507 48.24 -27.59 8.97
CA PRO A 507 48.66 -28.15 7.69
C PRO A 507 49.08 -29.62 7.82
N GLU A 508 48.86 -30.37 6.74
CA GLU A 508 49.58 -31.57 6.25
C GLU A 508 50.41 -32.40 7.24
N THR A 509 50.15 -33.71 7.35
CA THR A 509 51.03 -34.82 6.87
C THR A 509 50.60 -36.19 7.42
N GLU A 510 50.78 -37.21 6.57
CA GLU A 510 50.73 -38.67 6.76
C GLU A 510 49.36 -39.39 6.88
#